data_AF-A0A166A508-F1
#
_entry.id   AF-A0A166A508-F1
#
_cell.length_a   1.000
_cell.length_b   1.000
_cell.length_c   1.000
_cell.angle_alpha   90.00
_cell.angle_beta   90.00
_cell.angle_gamma   90.00
#
_symmetry.space_group_name_H-M   'P 1'
#
loop_
_entity.id
_entity.type
_entity.pdbx_description
1 polymer ?
#
loop_
_entity_poly.entity_id
_entity_poly.type
_entity_poly.pdbx_seq_one_letter_code
_entity_poly.pdbx_strand_id
1 'polypeptide(L)'
;MISRITSYINNLHPRSNQDLYEAVEKIIAKAIPLWNRTLSYLNNQTNPIPEQPRQEDGEDEDDYAQRLKDWRLTLFVHPEPEDFVDPGETEEANLSDLRDEFAETGLQVIVKLANIHLTPEKPEYAGGTWHVEGQLNEHICATALYYYDCANITESRLAFRQQSDNNESRKIVYQQEDHAWLSNVFGCEQGGTSVQYVGDILAKEGRLITFPNVFQHRVLPFKLEDPTKSGHRKILALFLVDPHIKIISSAHVPCQRRDWWAEEMERNHALPTRLPLELKQEIMSHVDGFPISFEEAKKLRLELMKERKDIDARQDGKFHSETFSLCEH
;
A
#
# COMPACT_ATOMS: atom_id res chain seq x y z
N MET A 1 7.95 9.35 -22.21
CA MET A 1 6.69 10.10 -22.14
C MET A 1 6.53 10.72 -20.75
N ILE A 2 5.98 11.93 -20.67
CA ILE A 2 5.73 12.64 -19.41
C ILE A 2 4.33 12.26 -18.94
N SER A 3 4.20 11.73 -17.71
CA SER A 3 2.89 11.53 -17.09
C SER A 3 2.28 12.89 -16.77
N ARG A 4 1.03 13.15 -17.20
CA ARG A 4 0.35 14.43 -16.96
C ARG A 4 -0.92 14.22 -16.17
N ILE A 5 -1.12 15.02 -15.13
CA ILE A 5 -2.35 15.04 -14.35
C ILE A 5 -3.39 15.87 -15.11
N THR A 6 -4.58 15.29 -15.33
CA THR A 6 -5.65 15.90 -16.14
C THR A 6 -6.78 16.52 -15.32
N SER A 7 -6.82 16.28 -14.00
CA SER A 7 -7.79 16.83 -13.06
C SER A 7 -7.12 17.43 -11.83
N TYR A 8 -7.85 18.14 -10.97
CA TYR A 8 -7.23 18.69 -9.75
C TYR A 8 -7.00 17.59 -8.69
N ILE A 9 -5.96 17.74 -7.88
CA ILE A 9 -5.75 16.97 -6.65
C ILE A 9 -6.50 17.69 -5.52
N ASN A 10 -7.33 16.94 -4.78
CA ASN A 10 -8.11 17.52 -3.70
C ASN A 10 -7.21 18.23 -2.67
N ASN A 11 -7.58 19.44 -2.27
CA ASN A 11 -6.80 20.35 -1.41
C ASN A 11 -5.45 20.85 -1.95
N LEU A 12 -5.11 20.60 -3.21
CA LEU A 12 -3.93 21.14 -3.86
C LEU A 12 -4.29 22.00 -5.08
N HIS A 13 -4.11 23.31 -4.98
CA HIS A 13 -4.65 24.24 -5.98
C HIS A 13 -3.85 24.14 -7.29
N PRO A 14 -4.48 23.85 -8.45
CA PRO A 14 -3.77 23.54 -9.70
C PRO A 14 -2.92 24.71 -10.24
N ARG A 15 -3.32 25.96 -10.00
CA ARG A 15 -2.54 27.15 -10.40
C ARG A 15 -1.50 27.58 -9.36
N SER A 16 -1.87 27.70 -8.10
CA SER A 16 -0.97 28.15 -7.03
C SER A 16 0.10 27.13 -6.63
N ASN A 17 -0.06 25.86 -7.01
CA ASN A 17 0.85 24.77 -6.67
C ASN A 17 1.40 24.03 -7.89
N GLN A 18 1.61 24.72 -9.02
CA GLN A 18 2.11 24.12 -10.27
C GLN A 18 3.38 23.27 -10.07
N ASP A 19 4.37 23.80 -9.35
CA ASP A 19 5.63 23.08 -9.08
C ASP A 19 5.40 21.73 -8.36
N LEU A 20 4.41 21.67 -7.46
CA LEU A 20 4.08 20.43 -6.75
C LEU A 20 3.32 19.45 -7.66
N TYR A 21 2.47 19.92 -8.57
CA TYR A 21 1.88 19.05 -9.60
C TYR A 21 2.97 18.44 -10.49
N GLU A 22 3.92 19.24 -10.98
CA GLU A 22 5.03 18.74 -11.79
C GLU A 22 5.90 17.73 -11.03
N ALA A 23 6.13 17.96 -9.74
CA ALA A 23 6.87 17.02 -8.90
C ALA A 23 6.10 15.69 -8.74
N VAL A 24 4.80 15.73 -8.48
CA VAL A 24 3.95 14.54 -8.36
C VAL A 24 3.89 13.78 -9.69
N GLU A 25 3.75 14.47 -10.82
CA GLU A 25 3.81 13.89 -12.17
C GLU A 25 5.11 13.12 -12.42
N LYS A 26 6.25 13.73 -12.07
CA LYS A 26 7.56 13.08 -12.18
C LYS A 26 7.66 11.83 -11.31
N ILE A 27 7.11 11.87 -10.09
CA ILE A 27 7.13 10.72 -9.17
C ILE A 27 6.19 9.62 -9.66
N ILE A 28 4.99 9.95 -10.16
CA ILE A 28 4.09 8.98 -10.81
C ILE A 28 4.80 8.32 -11.99
N ALA A 29 5.48 9.09 -12.83
CA ALA A 29 6.23 8.54 -13.95
C ALA A 29 7.32 7.54 -13.49
N LYS A 30 7.94 7.74 -12.32
CA LYS A 30 8.89 6.79 -11.73
C LYS A 30 8.22 5.59 -11.06
N ALA A 31 6.99 5.74 -10.56
CA ALA A 31 6.22 4.66 -9.94
C ALA A 31 5.65 3.66 -10.95
N ILE A 32 5.25 4.09 -12.15
CA ILE A 32 4.63 3.21 -13.16
C ILE A 32 5.45 1.94 -13.47
N PRO A 33 6.75 2.00 -13.82
CA PRO A 33 7.50 0.77 -14.10
C PRO A 33 7.61 -0.15 -12.87
N LEU A 34 7.59 0.42 -11.66
CA LEU A 34 7.57 -0.37 -10.42
C LEU A 34 6.20 -1.02 -10.20
N TRP A 35 5.09 -0.33 -10.53
CA TRP A 35 3.75 -0.91 -10.52
C TRP A 35 3.57 -2.03 -11.55
N ASN A 36 4.10 -1.88 -12.76
CA ASN A 36 4.10 -2.95 -13.77
C ASN A 36 4.70 -4.22 -13.16
N ARG A 37 5.89 -4.11 -12.54
CA ARG A 37 6.52 -5.24 -11.85
C ARG A 37 5.64 -5.76 -10.70
N THR A 38 5.21 -4.88 -9.81
CA THR A 38 4.39 -5.24 -8.63
C THR A 38 3.14 -6.05 -8.98
N LEU A 39 2.45 -5.70 -10.08
CA LEU A 39 1.20 -6.36 -10.46
C LEU A 39 1.43 -7.64 -11.27
N SER A 40 2.54 -7.75 -12.00
CA SER A 40 2.84 -8.95 -12.79
C SER A 40 3.33 -10.15 -11.97
N TYR A 41 4.03 -9.92 -10.84
CA TYR A 41 4.53 -11.02 -9.98
C TYR A 41 3.42 -11.87 -9.34
N LEU A 42 2.18 -11.39 -9.30
CA LEU A 42 1.04 -12.14 -8.78
C LEU A 42 0.62 -13.31 -9.68
N ASN A 43 1.08 -13.37 -10.94
CA ASN A 43 0.64 -14.37 -11.91
C ASN A 43 1.57 -15.59 -12.08
N ASN A 44 2.81 -15.57 -11.56
CA ASN A 44 3.87 -16.47 -12.06
C ASN A 44 4.60 -17.36 -11.04
N GLN A 45 4.13 -17.54 -9.80
CA GLN A 45 4.86 -18.40 -8.86
C GLN A 45 4.23 -19.79 -8.73
N THR A 46 4.74 -20.73 -9.53
CA THR A 46 4.79 -22.14 -9.12
C THR A 46 6.27 -22.47 -8.89
N ASN A 47 6.68 -22.54 -7.63
CA ASN A 47 7.98 -23.15 -7.33
C ASN A 47 7.85 -24.65 -7.62
N PRO A 48 8.73 -25.24 -8.45
CA PRO A 48 8.71 -26.67 -8.67
C PRO A 48 9.00 -27.36 -7.33
N ILE A 49 8.02 -28.09 -6.81
CA ILE A 49 8.21 -28.98 -5.67
C ILE A 49 9.19 -30.08 -6.14
N PRO A 50 10.29 -30.36 -5.43
CA PRO A 50 11.15 -31.49 -5.73
C PRO A 50 10.35 -32.77 -5.95
N GLU A 51 10.80 -33.64 -6.85
CA GLU A 51 10.08 -34.90 -7.10
C GLU A 51 10.10 -35.79 -5.85
N GLN A 52 8.93 -36.31 -5.48
CA GLN A 52 8.80 -37.25 -4.37
C GLN A 52 9.57 -38.54 -4.69
N PRO A 53 10.42 -39.04 -3.76
CA PRO A 53 11.12 -40.30 -3.94
C PRO A 53 10.13 -41.45 -4.09
N ARG A 54 10.37 -42.33 -5.07
CA ARG A 54 9.63 -43.58 -5.24
C ARG A 54 10.28 -44.69 -4.43
N GLN A 55 9.49 -45.65 -3.95
CA GLN A 55 10.02 -46.84 -3.28
C GLN A 55 10.95 -47.59 -4.25
N GLU A 56 12.13 -47.95 -3.75
CA GLU A 56 13.15 -48.65 -4.53
C GLU A 56 12.92 -50.16 -4.55
N ASP A 57 13.40 -50.84 -5.59
CA ASP A 57 13.25 -52.29 -5.73
C ASP A 57 14.00 -53.02 -4.59
N GLY A 58 13.24 -53.66 -3.69
CA GLY A 58 13.78 -54.38 -2.54
C GLY A 58 13.94 -53.56 -1.26
N GLU A 59 13.49 -52.30 -1.25
CA GLU A 59 13.39 -51.46 -0.06
C GLU A 59 12.18 -51.87 0.79
N ASP A 60 12.41 -52.13 2.07
CA ASP A 60 11.33 -52.44 3.02
C ASP A 60 10.45 -51.21 3.28
N GLU A 61 9.19 -51.43 3.67
CA GLU A 61 8.22 -50.34 3.90
C GLU A 61 8.73 -49.33 4.94
N ASP A 62 9.39 -49.80 6.00
CA ASP A 62 9.91 -48.95 7.08
C ASP A 62 11.06 -48.06 6.59
N ASP A 63 11.97 -48.60 5.78
CA ASP A 63 13.09 -47.86 5.19
C ASP A 63 12.59 -46.79 4.21
N TYR A 64 11.61 -47.14 3.37
CA TYR A 64 10.95 -46.20 2.47
C TYR A 64 10.24 -45.08 3.24
N ALA A 65 9.51 -45.42 4.31
CA ALA A 65 8.82 -44.45 5.14
C ALA A 65 9.80 -43.46 5.81
N GLN A 66 10.95 -43.95 6.28
CA GLN A 66 12.00 -43.11 6.86
C GLN A 66 12.64 -42.20 5.81
N ARG A 67 12.97 -42.72 4.62
CA ARG A 67 13.53 -41.91 3.53
C ARG A 67 12.56 -40.85 3.03
N LEU A 68 11.26 -41.16 2.94
CA LEU A 68 10.23 -40.20 2.60
C LEU A 68 10.11 -39.10 3.66
N LYS A 69 10.24 -39.44 4.95
CA LYS A 69 10.27 -38.49 6.06
C LYS A 69 11.50 -37.58 6.00
N ASP A 70 12.68 -38.14 5.76
CA ASP A 70 13.93 -37.37 5.64
C ASP A 70 13.88 -36.44 4.42
N TRP A 71 13.38 -36.91 3.28
CA TRP A 71 13.13 -36.08 2.10
C TRP A 71 12.16 -34.93 2.39
N ARG A 72 11.05 -35.17 3.12
CA ARG A 72 10.14 -34.09 3.53
C ARG A 72 10.84 -33.06 4.41
N LEU A 73 11.71 -33.48 5.32
CA LEU A 73 12.49 -32.56 6.15
C LEU A 73 13.41 -31.66 5.31
N THR A 74 13.90 -32.13 4.16
CA THR A 74 14.67 -31.28 3.23
C THR A 74 13.82 -30.19 2.55
N LEU A 75 12.51 -30.40 2.38
CA LEU A 75 11.60 -29.38 1.84
C LEU A 75 11.35 -28.22 2.81
N PHE A 76 11.58 -28.43 4.11
CA PHE A 76 11.34 -27.42 5.15
C PHE A 76 12.58 -26.58 5.47
N VAL A 77 13.70 -26.82 4.78
CA VAL A 77 14.87 -25.93 4.83
C VAL A 77 14.61 -24.81 3.84
N HIS A 78 14.38 -23.60 4.35
CA HIS A 78 14.36 -22.41 3.50
C HIS A 78 15.71 -22.34 2.77
N PRO A 79 15.74 -22.27 1.43
CA PRO A 79 16.98 -22.03 0.73
C PRO A 79 17.57 -20.72 1.27
N GLU A 80 18.88 -20.70 1.50
CA GLU A 80 19.58 -19.44 1.75
C GLU A 80 19.24 -18.50 0.59
N PRO A 81 18.75 -17.27 0.87
CA PRO A 81 18.37 -16.36 -0.18
C PRO A 81 19.58 -16.14 -1.08
N GLU A 82 19.43 -16.47 -2.35
CA GLU A 82 20.46 -16.17 -3.35
C GLU A 82 20.72 -14.66 -3.39
N ASP A 83 21.90 -14.27 -3.87
CA ASP A 83 22.19 -12.85 -4.13
C ASP A 83 21.08 -12.26 -4.99
N PHE A 84 20.54 -11.12 -4.58
CA PHE A 84 19.47 -10.47 -5.34
C PHE A 84 19.94 -10.17 -6.76
N VAL A 85 19.38 -10.88 -7.72
CA VAL A 85 19.49 -10.57 -9.15
C VAL A 85 18.24 -9.78 -9.53
N ASP A 86 18.40 -8.60 -10.14
CA ASP A 86 17.24 -7.91 -10.72
C ASP A 86 16.67 -8.83 -11.80
N PRO A 87 15.42 -9.31 -11.68
CA PRO A 87 14.82 -10.19 -12.68
C PRO A 87 14.72 -9.53 -14.08
N GLY A 88 14.98 -8.22 -14.15
CA GLY A 88 15.04 -7.41 -15.35
C GLY A 88 16.14 -7.71 -16.38
N GLU A 89 16.84 -8.85 -16.31
CA GLU A 89 17.73 -9.32 -17.39
C GLU A 89 17.32 -10.66 -18.02
N THR A 90 16.52 -11.49 -17.35
CA THR A 90 16.29 -12.89 -17.80
C THR A 90 14.91 -13.17 -18.39
N GLU A 91 13.89 -12.34 -18.10
CA GLU A 91 12.54 -12.54 -18.65
C GLU A 91 11.94 -11.24 -19.18
N GLU A 92 12.13 -10.96 -20.47
CA GLU A 92 11.22 -10.13 -21.29
C GLU A 92 9.83 -10.81 -21.46
N ALA A 93 9.33 -11.51 -20.45
CA ALA A 93 8.09 -12.28 -20.53
C ALA A 93 6.89 -11.39 -20.16
N ASN A 94 6.28 -10.78 -21.18
CA ASN A 94 4.86 -10.38 -21.16
C ASN A 94 4.39 -9.47 -20.00
N LEU A 95 5.20 -8.50 -19.58
CA LEU A 95 4.70 -7.44 -18.69
C LEU A 95 3.78 -6.52 -19.52
N SER A 96 2.48 -6.46 -19.20
CA SER A 96 1.64 -5.40 -19.76
C SER A 96 2.15 -4.06 -19.19
N ASP A 97 2.59 -3.16 -20.08
CA ASP A 97 3.00 -1.83 -19.64
C ASP A 97 1.73 -1.00 -19.40
N LEU A 98 1.48 -0.65 -18.15
CA LEU A 98 0.35 0.23 -17.78
C LEU A 98 0.31 1.51 -18.61
N ARG A 99 1.47 2.01 -19.10
CA ARG A 99 1.51 3.18 -19.97
C ARG A 99 0.91 2.91 -21.34
N ASP A 100 1.23 1.77 -21.92
CA ASP A 100 0.82 1.43 -23.28
C ASP A 100 -0.63 0.95 -23.27
N GLU A 101 -0.98 0.10 -22.31
CA GLU A 101 -2.31 -0.48 -22.17
C GLU A 101 -3.38 0.59 -21.84
N PHE A 102 -3.05 1.57 -21.00
CA PHE A 102 -3.98 2.61 -20.56
C PHE A 102 -3.63 4.00 -21.11
N ALA A 103 -2.90 4.07 -22.23
CA ALA A 103 -2.50 5.34 -22.86
C ALA A 103 -3.70 6.24 -23.20
N GLU A 104 -4.78 5.66 -23.73
CA GLU A 104 -5.98 6.38 -24.16
C GLU A 104 -6.92 6.70 -23.00
N THR A 105 -7.08 5.77 -22.05
CA THR A 105 -8.08 5.89 -20.97
C THR A 105 -7.53 6.53 -19.70
N GLY A 106 -6.20 6.59 -19.56
CA GLY A 106 -5.50 7.12 -18.40
C GLY A 106 -5.63 6.27 -17.14
N LEU A 107 -4.73 6.53 -16.19
CA LEU A 107 -4.72 5.91 -14.87
C LEU A 107 -5.43 6.81 -13.85
N GLN A 108 -6.10 6.21 -12.87
CA GLN A 108 -6.63 6.91 -11.70
C GLN A 108 -5.71 6.68 -10.51
N VAL A 109 -5.19 7.77 -9.94
CA VAL A 109 -4.24 7.73 -8.82
C VAL A 109 -4.73 8.64 -7.71
N ILE A 110 -4.89 8.11 -6.50
CA ILE A 110 -5.16 8.89 -5.30
C ILE A 110 -3.83 9.35 -4.73
N VAL A 111 -3.71 10.65 -4.49
CA VAL A 111 -2.47 11.29 -4.00
C VAL A 111 -2.66 11.71 -2.55
N LYS A 112 -1.72 11.32 -1.68
CA LYS A 112 -1.75 11.65 -0.25
C LYS A 112 -0.36 12.03 0.24
N LEU A 113 -0.23 13.22 0.80
CA LEU A 113 0.96 13.59 1.57
C LEU A 113 0.74 13.27 3.04
N ALA A 114 1.69 12.58 3.65
CA ALA A 114 1.62 12.21 5.06
C ALA A 114 2.98 12.47 5.72
N ASN A 115 2.93 13.15 6.87
CA ASN A 115 4.13 13.54 7.60
C ASN A 115 4.00 13.10 9.06
N ILE A 116 5.09 12.59 9.62
CA ILE A 116 5.25 12.37 11.05
C ILE A 116 6.32 13.35 11.52
N HIS A 117 5.97 14.16 12.51
CA HIS A 117 6.86 15.11 13.16
C HIS A 117 7.08 14.69 14.60
N LEU A 118 8.35 14.63 15.01
CA LEU A 118 8.78 14.39 16.37
C LEU A 118 9.43 15.66 16.91
N THR A 119 9.16 15.97 18.17
CA THR A 119 9.74 17.13 18.86
C THR A 119 10.39 16.65 20.16
N PRO A 120 11.27 17.43 20.79
CA PRO A 120 11.84 17.07 22.10
C PRO A 120 10.78 16.72 23.15
N GLU A 121 9.60 17.35 23.11
CA GLU A 121 8.47 17.08 24.01
C GLU A 121 7.71 15.79 23.65
N LYS A 122 7.76 15.38 22.37
CA LYS A 122 7.16 14.14 21.86
C LYS A 122 8.17 13.41 20.96
N PRO A 123 9.20 12.79 21.56
CA PRO A 123 10.38 12.34 20.83
C PRO A 123 10.20 10.96 20.18
N GLU A 124 9.08 10.28 20.41
CA GLU A 124 8.83 8.92 19.96
C GLU A 124 7.51 8.80 19.17
N TYR A 125 7.56 8.01 18.10
CA TYR A 125 6.40 7.51 17.38
C TYR A 125 6.22 6.02 17.70
N ALA A 126 5.10 5.68 18.33
CA ALA A 126 4.81 4.32 18.80
C ALA A 126 4.52 3.29 17.68
N GLY A 127 4.59 3.69 16.41
CA GLY A 127 4.22 2.85 15.27
C GLY A 127 2.78 3.10 14.79
N GLY A 128 2.50 2.58 13.60
CA GLY A 128 1.17 2.56 12.99
C GLY A 128 0.42 1.26 13.29
N THR A 129 -0.86 1.24 12.98
CA THR A 129 -1.70 0.04 12.98
C THR A 129 -1.50 -0.75 11.69
N TRP A 130 -1.77 -2.05 11.74
CA TRP A 130 -1.85 -2.87 10.52
C TRP A 130 -3.09 -2.48 9.72
N HIS A 131 -2.91 -2.21 8.42
CA HIS A 131 -4.00 -1.83 7.53
C HIS A 131 -3.65 -2.12 6.07
N VAL A 132 -4.69 -2.13 5.22
CA VAL A 132 -4.59 -2.04 3.75
C VAL A 132 -5.03 -0.62 3.36
N GLU A 133 -4.59 -0.11 2.21
CA GLU A 133 -4.97 1.25 1.80
C GLU A 133 -6.37 1.29 1.21
N GLY A 134 -7.16 2.21 1.75
CA GLY A 134 -8.50 2.56 1.28
C GLY A 134 -9.60 1.56 1.61
N GLN A 135 -10.75 1.77 0.97
CA GLN A 135 -11.97 0.99 1.11
C GLN A 135 -12.37 0.35 -0.22
N LEU A 136 -13.34 -0.58 -0.19
CA LEU A 136 -13.79 -1.34 -1.38
C LEU A 136 -14.19 -0.43 -2.56
N ASN A 137 -14.79 0.72 -2.30
CA ASN A 137 -15.21 1.68 -3.32
C ASN A 137 -14.06 2.48 -3.96
N GLU A 138 -12.87 2.48 -3.36
CA GLU A 138 -11.68 3.15 -3.92
C GLU A 138 -10.94 2.23 -4.91
N HIS A 139 -11.22 0.92 -4.91
CA HIS A 139 -10.66 -0.07 -5.85
C HIS A 139 -9.13 0.03 -6.00
N ILE A 140 -8.41 0.30 -4.92
CA ILE A 140 -6.94 0.42 -4.95
C ILE A 140 -6.33 -0.97 -5.14
N CYS A 141 -5.54 -1.13 -6.21
CA CYS A 141 -4.85 -2.40 -6.53
C CYS A 141 -3.38 -2.40 -6.13
N ALA A 142 -2.72 -1.24 -6.12
CA ALA A 142 -1.32 -1.11 -5.73
C ALA A 142 -1.03 0.23 -5.05
N THR A 143 -0.01 0.23 -4.20
CA THR A 143 0.43 1.40 -3.45
C THR A 143 1.89 1.71 -3.80
N ALA A 144 2.22 2.99 -3.94
CA ALA A 144 3.59 3.48 -3.99
C ALA A 144 3.84 4.49 -2.87
N LEU A 145 4.94 4.32 -2.13
CA LEU A 145 5.36 5.23 -1.06
C LEU A 145 6.73 5.81 -1.39
N TYR A 146 6.80 7.13 -1.52
CA TYR A 146 8.05 7.87 -1.72
C TYR A 146 8.43 8.66 -0.47
N TYR A 147 9.62 8.38 0.06
CA TYR A 147 10.17 9.00 1.27
C TYR A 147 11.02 10.19 0.86
N TYR A 148 10.41 11.37 0.77
CA TYR A 148 11.05 12.51 0.10
C TYR A 148 11.93 13.36 1.03
N ASP A 149 11.72 13.29 2.34
CA ASP A 149 12.47 14.09 3.32
C ASP A 149 12.36 13.42 4.70
N CYS A 150 13.49 12.92 5.21
CA CYS A 150 13.58 12.27 6.52
C CYS A 150 14.81 12.80 7.27
N ALA A 151 14.59 13.41 8.43
CA ALA A 151 15.67 14.06 9.18
C ALA A 151 15.55 13.81 10.68
N ASN A 152 16.70 13.61 11.34
CA ASN A 152 16.83 13.47 12.78
C ASN A 152 15.91 12.40 13.40
N ILE A 153 15.85 11.23 12.77
CA ILE A 153 15.11 10.07 13.26
C ILE A 153 15.99 8.83 13.16
N THR A 154 15.80 7.93 14.12
CA THR A 154 16.26 6.54 14.03
C THR A 154 15.62 5.82 12.85
N GLU A 155 16.11 4.61 12.53
CA GLU A 155 15.62 3.82 11.39
C GLU A 155 14.10 3.68 11.37
N SER A 156 13.45 4.24 10.35
CA SER A 156 12.05 4.01 10.06
C SER A 156 11.92 2.76 9.19
N ARG A 157 11.00 1.85 9.54
CA ARG A 157 10.79 0.60 8.82
C ARG A 157 9.31 0.39 8.51
N LEU A 158 9.03 -0.20 7.36
CA LEU A 158 7.68 -0.52 6.88
C LEU A 158 7.54 -2.03 6.88
N ALA A 159 6.68 -2.56 7.74
CA ALA A 159 6.46 -3.99 7.89
C ALA A 159 5.24 -4.44 7.11
N PHE A 160 5.30 -5.67 6.61
CA PHE A 160 4.27 -6.31 5.79
C PHE A 160 3.88 -7.66 6.38
N ARG A 161 2.59 -7.99 6.22
CA ARG A 161 2.05 -9.30 6.50
C ARG A 161 0.95 -9.64 5.51
N GLN A 162 0.72 -10.93 5.36
CA GLN A 162 -0.31 -11.47 4.49
C GLN A 162 -1.10 -12.54 5.22
N GLN A 163 -2.20 -12.95 4.62
CA GLN A 163 -2.97 -14.10 5.05
C GLN A 163 -2.62 -15.25 4.11
N SER A 164 -2.16 -16.35 4.67
CA SER A 164 -1.79 -17.54 3.90
C SER A 164 -3.04 -18.30 3.47
N ASP A 165 -3.03 -18.83 2.24
CA ASP A 165 -4.16 -19.62 1.74
C ASP A 165 -4.26 -20.97 2.46
N ASN A 166 -5.26 -21.08 3.34
CA ASN A 166 -5.57 -22.28 4.10
C ASN A 166 -6.05 -23.45 3.21
N ASN A 167 -6.50 -23.17 1.99
CA ASN A 167 -6.96 -24.21 1.08
C ASN A 167 -5.79 -24.88 0.35
N GLU A 168 -4.75 -24.12 0.01
CA GLU A 168 -3.51 -24.69 -0.54
C GLU A 168 -2.76 -25.50 0.54
N SER A 169 -2.79 -25.07 1.81
CA SER A 169 -2.19 -25.86 2.89
C SER A 169 -2.88 -27.21 3.10
N ARG A 170 -4.18 -27.34 2.79
CA ARG A 170 -4.89 -28.64 2.84
C ARG A 170 -4.47 -29.61 1.74
N LYS A 171 -3.82 -29.13 0.67
CA LYS A 171 -3.27 -29.98 -0.39
C LYS A 171 -1.89 -30.54 -0.04
N ILE A 172 -1.26 -30.01 1.00
CA ILE A 172 0.03 -30.51 1.48
C ILE A 172 -0.22 -31.86 2.17
N VAL A 173 0.40 -32.92 1.66
CA VAL A 173 0.30 -34.26 2.23
C VAL A 173 1.32 -34.40 3.36
N TYR A 174 0.86 -34.39 4.61
CA TYR A 174 1.69 -34.59 5.81
C TYR A 174 1.25 -35.86 6.58
N GLN A 175 2.11 -36.38 7.45
CA GLN A 175 1.75 -37.50 8.33
C GLN A 175 0.91 -37.00 9.51
N GLN A 176 0.08 -37.88 10.08
CA GLN A 176 -0.73 -37.53 11.26
C GLN A 176 0.15 -36.95 12.38
N GLU A 177 -0.30 -35.88 13.02
CA GLU A 177 0.43 -35.07 14.03
C GLU A 177 1.74 -34.39 13.58
N ASP A 178 2.09 -34.40 12.28
CA ASP A 178 3.27 -33.69 11.76
C ASP A 178 2.91 -32.26 11.33
N HIS A 179 2.93 -31.33 12.28
CA HIS A 179 2.59 -29.91 12.08
C HIS A 179 3.80 -28.96 12.11
N ALA A 180 5.01 -29.48 12.34
CA ALA A 180 6.22 -28.66 12.52
C ALA A 180 6.52 -27.78 11.28
N TRP A 181 6.13 -28.26 10.09
CA TRP A 181 6.27 -27.53 8.85
C TRP A 181 5.46 -26.24 8.78
N LEU A 182 4.32 -26.15 9.46
CA LEU A 182 3.45 -24.97 9.41
C LEU A 182 4.16 -23.76 10.06
N SER A 183 4.87 -24.00 11.15
CA SER A 183 5.68 -22.99 11.82
C SER A 183 6.91 -22.62 10.98
N ASN A 184 7.59 -23.61 10.42
CA ASN A 184 8.79 -23.37 9.62
C ASN A 184 8.48 -22.60 8.32
N VAL A 185 7.43 -22.98 7.58
CA VAL A 185 7.13 -22.41 6.26
C VAL A 185 6.31 -21.13 6.37
N PHE A 186 5.27 -21.12 7.20
CA PHE A 186 4.31 -20.01 7.27
C PHE A 186 4.47 -19.16 8.53
N GLY A 187 5.30 -19.55 9.49
CA GLY A 187 5.38 -18.89 10.80
C GLY A 187 4.10 -19.05 11.62
N CYS A 188 3.26 -20.03 11.29
CA CYS A 188 1.93 -20.23 11.86
C CYS A 188 1.86 -21.52 12.69
N GLU A 189 0.87 -21.62 13.57
CA GLU A 189 0.64 -22.80 14.41
C GLU A 189 -0.68 -23.48 14.04
N GLN A 190 -0.77 -24.79 14.28
CA GLN A 190 -2.00 -25.56 14.08
C GLN A 190 -3.09 -25.02 15.02
N GLY A 191 -4.25 -24.67 14.48
CA GLY A 191 -5.31 -23.97 15.20
C GLY A 191 -5.05 -22.48 15.46
N GLY A 192 -3.87 -21.97 15.09
CA GLY A 192 -3.48 -20.58 15.17
C GLY A 192 -3.92 -19.78 13.93
N THR A 193 -3.71 -18.46 13.99
CA THR A 193 -4.07 -17.56 12.88
C THR A 193 -3.26 -17.86 11.61
N SER A 194 -3.89 -17.70 10.45
CA SER A 194 -3.25 -17.84 9.13
C SER A 194 -2.42 -16.62 8.70
N VAL A 195 -2.20 -15.68 9.62
CA VAL A 195 -1.45 -14.45 9.37
C VAL A 195 0.05 -14.72 9.39
N GLN A 196 0.69 -14.54 8.24
CA GLN A 196 2.13 -14.67 8.06
C GLN A 196 2.79 -13.30 8.02
N TYR A 197 3.80 -13.11 8.86
CA TYR A 197 4.72 -11.98 8.74
C TYR A 197 5.61 -12.17 7.51
N VAL A 198 5.51 -11.26 6.54
CA VAL A 198 6.27 -11.36 5.28
C VAL A 198 7.67 -10.79 5.45
N GLY A 199 7.80 -9.76 6.28
CA GLY A 199 9.06 -9.06 6.48
C GLY A 199 8.85 -7.57 6.57
N ASP A 200 9.94 -6.84 6.62
CA ASP A 200 9.93 -5.39 6.67
C ASP A 200 11.13 -4.78 5.97
N ILE A 201 10.95 -3.55 5.50
CA ILE A 201 11.94 -2.85 4.70
C ILE A 201 12.33 -1.54 5.38
N LEU A 202 13.61 -1.19 5.25
CA LEU A 202 14.10 0.12 5.68
C LEU A 202 13.45 1.22 4.83
N ALA A 203 13.01 2.28 5.49
CA ALA A 203 12.17 3.31 4.92
C ALA A 203 12.92 4.66 4.96
N LYS A 204 13.99 4.73 4.17
CA LYS A 204 14.95 5.85 4.14
C LYS A 204 14.62 6.90 3.08
N GLU A 205 15.15 8.11 3.27
CA GLU A 205 15.02 9.20 2.29
C GLU A 205 15.49 8.78 0.88
N GLY A 206 14.80 9.29 -0.14
CA GLY A 206 15.04 9.01 -1.55
C GLY A 206 14.51 7.66 -2.02
N ARG A 207 13.99 6.81 -1.11
CA ARG A 207 13.45 5.49 -1.46
C ARG A 207 12.00 5.60 -1.96
N LEU A 208 11.74 4.98 -3.11
CA LEU A 208 10.41 4.72 -3.65
C LEU A 208 10.15 3.21 -3.56
N ILE A 209 9.03 2.82 -2.96
CA ILE A 209 8.62 1.42 -2.80
C ILE A 209 7.24 1.25 -3.41
N THR A 210 7.01 0.14 -4.10
CA THR A 210 5.69 -0.30 -4.55
C THR A 210 5.34 -1.68 -4.01
N PHE A 211 4.06 -1.90 -3.72
CA PHE A 211 3.55 -3.19 -3.26
C PHE A 211 2.06 -3.33 -3.63
N PRO A 212 1.57 -4.57 -3.83
CA PRO A 212 0.17 -4.79 -4.14
C PRO A 212 -0.68 -4.49 -2.90
N ASN A 213 -1.90 -3.97 -3.10
CA ASN A 213 -2.80 -3.59 -2.02
C ASN A 213 -3.53 -4.81 -1.39
N VAL A 214 -2.86 -5.97 -1.39
CA VAL A 214 -3.29 -7.19 -0.69
C VAL A 214 -2.52 -7.39 0.63
N PHE A 215 -1.35 -6.76 0.75
CA PHE A 215 -0.56 -6.84 1.97
C PHE A 215 -1.05 -5.83 3.00
N GLN A 216 -1.32 -6.34 4.21
CA GLN A 216 -1.41 -5.46 5.35
C GLN A 216 -0.03 -4.94 5.69
N HIS A 217 0.07 -3.65 5.96
CA HIS A 217 1.33 -3.04 6.33
C HIS A 217 1.17 -2.13 7.55
N ARG A 218 2.30 -1.88 8.22
CA ARG A 218 2.38 -0.88 9.30
C ARG A 218 3.74 -0.21 9.33
N VAL A 219 3.78 1.01 9.80
CA VAL A 219 5.02 1.70 10.13
C VAL A 219 5.49 1.21 11.51
N LEU A 220 6.73 0.73 11.62
CA LEU A 220 7.29 0.33 12.90
C LEU A 220 7.63 1.56 13.78
N PRO A 221 7.75 1.39 15.11
CA PRO A 221 8.12 2.48 16.01
C PRO A 221 9.49 3.08 15.66
N PHE A 222 9.64 4.39 15.82
CA PHE A 222 10.91 5.09 15.70
C PHE A 222 10.91 6.34 16.58
N LYS A 223 12.10 6.88 16.85
CA LYS A 223 12.30 8.05 17.71
C LYS A 223 13.34 9.02 17.13
N LEU A 224 13.47 10.19 17.77
CA LEU A 224 14.53 11.14 17.46
C LEU A 224 15.92 10.51 17.62
N GLU A 225 16.83 10.83 16.70
CA GLU A 225 18.24 10.43 16.80
C GLU A 225 19.00 11.35 17.77
N ASP A 226 18.86 12.67 17.60
CA ASP A 226 19.22 13.71 18.57
C ASP A 226 17.94 14.20 19.27
N PRO A 227 17.69 13.80 20.54
CA PRO A 227 16.48 14.18 21.28
C PRO A 227 16.35 15.69 21.55
N THR A 228 17.41 16.48 21.34
CA THR A 228 17.40 17.93 21.57
C THR A 228 16.84 18.73 20.39
N LYS A 229 16.70 18.10 19.23
CA LYS A 229 16.22 18.73 17.99
C LYS A 229 14.96 18.04 17.51
N SER A 230 14.11 18.78 16.80
CA SER A 230 12.97 18.18 16.10
C SER A 230 13.44 17.28 14.95
N GLY A 231 12.61 16.32 14.59
CA GLY A 231 12.85 15.40 13.48
C GLY A 231 11.56 15.09 12.75
N HIS A 232 11.67 14.55 11.53
CA HIS A 232 10.50 14.23 10.73
C HIS A 232 10.75 13.10 9.75
N ARG A 233 9.63 12.49 9.34
CA ARG A 233 9.52 11.58 8.21
C ARG A 233 8.38 12.08 7.34
N LYS A 234 8.66 12.44 6.10
CA LYS A 234 7.66 12.92 5.15
C LYS A 234 7.58 12.01 3.93
N ILE A 235 6.35 11.67 3.55
CA ILE A 235 6.08 10.78 2.43
C ILE A 235 5.05 11.34 1.47
N LEU A 236 5.21 10.99 0.19
CA LEU A 236 4.18 11.04 -0.83
C LEU A 236 3.69 9.60 -1.05
N ALA A 237 2.41 9.36 -0.75
CA ALA A 237 1.73 8.12 -1.05
C ALA A 237 0.89 8.28 -2.32
N LEU A 238 1.02 7.31 -3.22
CA LEU A 238 0.25 7.19 -4.44
C LEU A 238 -0.50 5.86 -4.38
N PHE A 239 -1.83 5.90 -4.50
CA PHE A 239 -2.64 4.69 -4.55
C PHE A 239 -3.19 4.54 -5.95
N LEU A 240 -2.75 3.51 -6.66
CA LEU A 240 -3.22 3.16 -7.98
C LEU A 240 -4.58 2.47 -7.84
N VAL A 241 -5.60 3.10 -8.41
CA VAL A 241 -6.91 2.48 -8.59
C VAL A 241 -6.80 1.49 -9.75
N ASP A 242 -7.46 0.33 -9.64
CA ASP A 242 -7.52 -0.67 -10.70
C ASP A 242 -7.87 -0.01 -12.05
N PRO A 243 -6.94 0.00 -13.01
CA PRO A 243 -7.13 0.68 -14.29
C PRO A 243 -8.33 0.15 -15.11
N HIS A 244 -8.78 -1.08 -14.84
CA HIS A 244 -9.94 -1.70 -15.48
C HIS A 244 -11.28 -1.20 -14.93
N ILE A 245 -11.26 -0.48 -13.81
CA ILE A 245 -12.46 0.03 -13.13
C ILE A 245 -12.41 1.56 -13.12
N LYS A 246 -13.43 2.20 -13.69
CA LYS A 246 -13.55 3.67 -13.63
C LYS A 246 -14.43 4.08 -12.45
N ILE A 247 -13.86 4.82 -11.51
CA ILE A 247 -14.56 5.36 -10.34
C ILE A 247 -14.75 6.88 -10.45
N ILE A 248 -15.71 7.43 -9.71
CA ILE A 248 -15.91 8.89 -9.61
C ILE A 248 -14.66 9.54 -9.00
N SER A 249 -14.19 10.62 -9.60
CA SER A 249 -12.94 11.31 -9.23
C SER A 249 -13.06 12.82 -9.37
N SER A 250 -11.98 13.54 -9.10
CA SER A 250 -11.87 14.99 -9.33
C SER A 250 -12.00 15.41 -10.80
N ALA A 251 -11.99 14.47 -11.75
CA ALA A 251 -12.36 14.76 -13.13
C ALA A 251 -13.87 14.99 -13.31
N HIS A 252 -14.68 14.46 -12.38
CA HIS A 252 -16.15 14.49 -12.44
C HIS A 252 -16.77 15.42 -11.39
N VAL A 253 -16.04 15.72 -10.32
CA VAL A 253 -16.49 16.59 -9.23
C VAL A 253 -15.80 17.94 -9.36
N PRO A 254 -16.49 19.09 -9.33
CA PRO A 254 -15.82 20.39 -9.34
C PRO A 254 -14.95 20.63 -8.09
N CYS A 255 -13.98 21.54 -8.18
CA CYS A 255 -13.18 21.98 -7.04
C CYS A 255 -14.06 22.26 -5.81
N GLN A 256 -13.78 21.62 -4.69
CA GLN A 256 -14.73 21.61 -3.56
C GLN A 256 -14.53 22.80 -2.60
N ARG A 257 -13.40 23.50 -2.70
CA ARG A 257 -13.00 24.56 -1.78
C ARG A 257 -13.61 25.90 -2.14
N ARG A 258 -14.33 26.51 -1.19
CA ARG A 258 -15.03 27.80 -1.36
C ARG A 258 -14.08 28.95 -1.66
N ASP A 259 -12.89 28.95 -1.06
CA ASP A 259 -11.88 29.96 -1.33
C ASP A 259 -11.37 29.90 -2.78
N TRP A 260 -11.26 28.71 -3.37
CA TRP A 260 -10.88 28.58 -4.79
C TRP A 260 -11.95 29.11 -5.72
N TRP A 261 -13.23 28.93 -5.36
CA TRP A 261 -14.35 29.50 -6.11
C TRP A 261 -14.35 31.02 -6.03
N ALA A 262 -14.09 31.60 -4.85
CA ALA A 262 -14.01 33.04 -4.68
C ALA A 262 -12.92 33.65 -5.58
N GLU A 263 -11.73 33.04 -5.63
CA GLU A 263 -10.64 33.45 -6.51
C GLU A 263 -11.01 33.37 -8.00
N GLU A 264 -11.70 32.30 -8.41
CA GLU A 264 -12.07 32.10 -9.81
C GLU A 264 -13.23 33.00 -10.24
N MET A 265 -14.18 33.30 -9.34
CA MET A 265 -15.24 34.28 -9.58
C MET A 265 -14.69 35.69 -9.76
N GLU A 266 -13.69 36.08 -8.96
CA GLU A 266 -13.01 37.36 -9.09
C GLU A 266 -12.30 37.45 -10.44
N ARG A 267 -11.55 36.40 -10.80
CA ARG A 267 -10.78 36.35 -12.05
C ARG A 267 -11.66 36.39 -13.30
N ASN A 268 -12.80 35.71 -13.28
CA ASN A 268 -13.73 35.65 -14.40
C ASN A 268 -14.73 36.83 -14.42
N HIS A 269 -14.60 37.79 -13.49
CA HIS A 269 -15.53 38.91 -13.34
C HIS A 269 -16.99 38.43 -13.24
N ALA A 270 -17.20 37.27 -12.59
CA ALA A 270 -18.52 36.67 -12.42
C ALA A 270 -19.43 37.50 -11.50
N LEU A 271 -18.82 38.26 -10.59
CA LEU A 271 -19.48 39.30 -9.82
C LEU A 271 -19.20 40.68 -10.44
N PRO A 272 -20.13 41.64 -10.33
CA PRO A 272 -19.93 42.99 -10.84
C PRO A 272 -18.60 43.58 -10.36
N THR A 273 -17.79 44.09 -11.28
CA THR A 273 -16.48 44.69 -10.97
C THR A 273 -16.57 45.91 -10.06
N ARG A 274 -17.75 46.53 -10.02
CA ARG A 274 -18.07 47.66 -9.13
C ARG A 274 -18.31 47.27 -7.68
N LEU A 275 -18.47 45.98 -7.37
CA LEU A 275 -18.64 45.55 -5.99
C LEU A 275 -17.28 45.65 -5.26
N PRO A 276 -17.20 46.31 -4.09
CA PRO A 276 -16.04 46.23 -3.22
C PRO A 276 -15.71 44.79 -2.84
N LEU A 277 -14.43 44.51 -2.57
CA LEU A 277 -13.94 43.17 -2.22
C LEU A 277 -14.65 42.61 -0.99
N GLU A 278 -14.95 43.46 -0.02
CA GLU A 278 -15.63 43.11 1.22
C GLU A 278 -17.02 42.56 0.95
N LEU A 279 -17.77 43.16 0.01
CA LEU A 279 -19.11 42.67 -0.36
C LEU A 279 -19.04 41.36 -1.16
N LYS A 280 -17.99 41.16 -1.96
CA LYS A 280 -17.78 39.89 -2.67
C LYS A 280 -17.46 38.77 -1.68
N GLN A 281 -16.62 39.05 -0.68
CA GLN A 281 -16.31 38.12 0.39
C GLN A 281 -17.53 37.81 1.25
N GLU A 282 -18.35 38.82 1.58
CA GLU A 282 -19.61 38.64 2.30
C GLU A 282 -20.55 37.71 1.53
N ILE A 283 -20.77 37.94 0.23
CA ILE A 283 -21.59 37.06 -0.62
C ILE A 283 -21.08 35.62 -0.56
N MET A 284 -19.76 35.42 -0.66
CA MET A 284 -19.16 34.09 -0.57
C MET A 284 -19.33 33.45 0.82
N SER A 285 -19.33 34.23 1.91
CA SER A 285 -19.58 33.70 3.25
C SER A 285 -21.00 33.17 3.44
N HIS A 286 -21.98 33.70 2.69
CA HIS A 286 -23.38 33.25 2.71
C HIS A 286 -23.66 32.05 1.78
N VAL A 287 -22.65 31.52 1.07
CA VAL A 287 -22.82 30.32 0.25
C VAL A 287 -22.85 29.09 1.16
N ASP A 288 -24.02 28.51 1.36
CA ASP A 288 -24.21 27.30 2.16
C ASP A 288 -24.11 26.02 1.32
N GLY A 289 -23.62 24.94 1.93
CA GLY A 289 -23.50 23.63 1.28
C GLY A 289 -22.27 23.52 0.38
N PHE A 290 -22.43 23.72 -0.93
CA PHE A 290 -21.34 23.57 -1.91
C PHE A 290 -21.08 24.89 -2.65
N PRO A 291 -19.81 25.31 -2.82
CA PRO A 291 -18.56 24.72 -2.31
C PRO A 291 -18.40 24.82 -0.78
N ILE A 292 -17.63 23.90 -0.20
CA ILE A 292 -17.43 23.80 1.25
C ILE A 292 -16.32 24.73 1.74
N SER A 293 -16.48 25.24 2.96
CA SER A 293 -15.45 25.99 3.67
C SER A 293 -14.28 25.09 4.09
N PHE A 294 -13.14 25.71 4.41
CA PHE A 294 -11.98 24.98 4.92
C PHE A 294 -12.24 24.31 6.27
N GLU A 295 -13.11 24.90 7.10
CA GLU A 295 -13.50 24.35 8.39
C GLU A 295 -14.39 23.10 8.23
N GLU A 296 -15.38 23.15 7.33
CA GLU A 296 -16.20 21.99 6.97
C GLU A 296 -15.33 20.88 6.36
N ALA A 297 -14.38 21.21 5.48
CA ALA A 297 -13.45 20.24 4.92
C ALA A 297 -12.60 19.55 6.01
N LYS A 298 -12.14 20.29 7.03
CA LYS A 298 -11.44 19.72 8.19
C LYS A 298 -12.35 18.80 9.00
N LYS A 299 -13.60 19.19 9.22
CA LYS A 299 -14.58 18.37 9.95
C LYS A 299 -14.86 17.05 9.24
N LEU A 300 -15.15 17.09 7.94
CA LEU A 300 -15.35 15.91 7.10
C LEU A 300 -14.11 15.00 7.08
N ARG A 301 -12.90 15.59 7.06
CA ARG A 301 -11.65 14.82 7.17
C ARG A 301 -11.56 14.06 8.50
N LEU A 302 -11.95 14.68 9.62
CA LEU A 302 -11.93 14.02 10.93
C LEU A 302 -12.96 12.90 11.01
N GLU A 303 -14.15 13.10 10.46
CA GLU A 303 -15.19 12.07 10.35
C GLU A 303 -14.69 10.87 9.53
N LEU A 304 -14.09 11.12 8.36
CA LEU A 304 -13.47 10.11 7.51
C LEU A 304 -12.35 9.34 8.24
N MET A 305 -11.48 10.05 8.98
CA MET A 305 -10.41 9.40 9.75
C MET A 305 -10.95 8.49 10.86
N LYS A 306 -12.06 8.89 11.50
CA LYS A 306 -12.73 8.08 12.52
C LYS A 306 -13.34 6.82 11.91
N GLU A 307 -14.06 6.98 10.81
CA GLU A 307 -14.68 5.86 10.08
C GLU A 307 -13.64 4.84 9.62
N ARG A 308 -12.54 5.30 9.02
CA ARG A 308 -11.45 4.42 8.56
C ARG A 308 -10.83 3.63 9.72
N LYS A 309 -10.58 4.28 10.87
CA LYS A 309 -10.05 3.59 12.04
C LYS A 309 -10.94 2.44 12.52
N ASP A 310 -12.25 2.64 12.50
CA ASP A 310 -13.21 1.61 12.90
C ASP A 310 -13.24 0.44 11.90
N ILE A 311 -13.07 0.72 10.61
CA ILE A 311 -13.01 -0.29 9.55
C ILE A 311 -11.70 -1.06 9.59
N ASP A 312 -10.57 -0.39 9.76
CA ASP A 312 -9.25 -1.02 9.90
C ASP A 312 -9.25 -2.04 11.06
N ALA A 313 -9.83 -1.66 12.20
CA ALA A 313 -9.97 -2.55 13.35
C ALA A 313 -10.85 -3.78 13.05
N ARG A 314 -11.96 -3.62 12.31
CA ARG A 314 -12.80 -4.75 11.90
C ARG A 314 -12.11 -5.64 10.87
N GLN A 315 -11.38 -5.05 9.93
CA GLN A 315 -10.63 -5.77 8.92
C GLN A 315 -9.50 -6.57 9.57
N ASP A 316 -8.75 -5.97 10.50
CA ASP A 316 -7.75 -6.65 11.31
C ASP A 316 -8.37 -7.85 12.06
N GLY A 317 -9.50 -7.64 12.74
CA GLY A 317 -10.22 -8.73 13.40
C GLY A 317 -10.64 -9.87 12.46
N LYS A 318 -11.13 -9.55 11.25
CA LYS A 318 -11.44 -10.56 10.21
C LYS A 318 -10.18 -11.25 9.68
N PHE A 319 -9.10 -10.49 9.50
CA PHE A 319 -7.82 -11.00 9.02
C PHE A 319 -7.24 -12.06 9.97
N HIS A 320 -7.45 -11.91 11.28
CA HIS A 320 -7.09 -12.92 12.29
C HIS A 320 -8.08 -14.07 12.43
N SER A 321 -9.29 -13.95 11.86
CA SER A 321 -10.39 -14.91 12.10
C SER A 321 -10.24 -16.23 11.35
N GLU A 322 -9.44 -16.25 10.28
CA GLU A 322 -9.11 -17.49 9.60
C GLU A 322 -7.93 -18.17 10.28
N THR A 323 -8.17 -19.40 10.72
CA THR A 323 -7.19 -20.23 11.39
C THR A 323 -6.79 -21.40 10.50
N PHE A 324 -5.54 -21.85 10.62
CA PHE A 324 -5.15 -23.14 10.05
C PHE A 324 -5.89 -24.24 10.82
N SER A 325 -6.80 -24.92 10.14
CA SER A 325 -7.51 -26.08 10.66
C SER A 325 -7.24 -27.23 9.71
N LEU A 326 -6.11 -27.88 9.95
CA LEU A 326 -5.74 -29.11 9.28
C LEU A 326 -6.59 -30.23 9.91
N CYS A 327 -7.63 -30.69 9.19
CA CYS A 327 -8.44 -31.84 9.61
C CYS A 327 -7.67 -33.12 9.29
N GLU A 328 -7.43 -33.95 10.30
CA GLU A 328 -6.86 -35.28 10.10
C GLU A 328 -7.95 -36.24 9.61
N HIS A 329 -7.70 -36.97 8.52
CA HIS A 329 -8.57 -38.01 7.99
C HIS A 329 -7.88 -39.36 8.00
#